data_AF-X1PSX4-F1
#
_entry.id   AF-X1PSX4-F1
#
_cell.length_a   1.000
_cell.length_b   1.000
_cell.length_c   1.000
_cell.angle_alpha   90.00
_cell.angle_beta   90.00
_cell.angle_gamma   90.00
#
_symmetry.space_group_name_H-M   'P 1'
#
loop_
_entity.id
_entity.type
_entity.pdbx_description
1 polymer ?
#
loop_
_entity_poly.entity_id
_entity_poly.type
_entity_poly.pdbx_seq_one_letter_code
_entity_poly.pdbx_strand_id
1 'polypeptide(L)' 'MVTAFDTWKCHICGEERPNGKISVLTKPLIINGLACGEQNIRYCSDRQACVDGAKEFSFSKEE' A
#
# COMPACT_ATOMS: atom_id res chain seq x y z
N MET A 1 17.75 -7.66 22.93
CA MET A 1 18.23 -7.67 21.53
C MET A 1 17.04 -7.33 20.66
N VAL A 2 16.95 -6.08 20.18
CA VAL A 2 15.90 -5.67 19.24
C VAL A 2 16.41 -6.06 17.85
N THR A 3 15.90 -7.16 17.32
CA THR A 3 16.05 -7.50 15.90
C THR A 3 15.48 -6.34 15.10
N ALA A 4 16.19 -5.90 14.07
CA ALA A 4 15.78 -4.82 13.17
C ALA A 4 14.26 -4.86 12.96
N PHE A 5 13.55 -3.83 13.43
CA PHE A 5 12.11 -3.75 13.22
C PHE A 5 11.87 -3.85 11.72
N ASP A 6 11.16 -4.88 11.29
CA ASP A 6 10.77 -5.06 9.89
C ASP A 6 10.02 -3.80 9.46
N THR A 7 10.68 -2.93 8.70
CA THR A 7 10.11 -1.67 8.22
C THR A 7 9.63 -1.85 6.80
N TRP A 8 8.47 -1.27 6.51
CA TRP A 8 7.89 -1.26 5.18
C TRP A 8 7.69 0.17 4.71
N LYS A 9 7.90 0.38 3.41
CA LYS A 9 7.62 1.64 2.75
C LYS A 9 6.13 1.77 2.46
N CYS A 10 5.53 2.88 2.91
CA CYS A 10 4.20 3.28 2.51
C CYS A 10 4.18 3.68 1.02
N HIS A 11 3.26 3.12 0.23
CA HIS A 11 3.11 3.46 -1.19
C HIS A 11 2.45 4.83 -1.41
N ILE A 12 1.82 5.40 -0.37
CA ILE A 12 1.11 6.68 -0.47
C ILE A 12 2.03 7.86 -0.12
N CYS A 13 2.61 7.87 1.09
CA CYS A 13 3.49 8.95 1.53
C CYS A 13 4.99 8.68 1.30
N GLY A 14 5.37 7.46 0.94
CA GLY A 14 6.76 7.11 0.64
C GLY A 14 7.67 6.88 1.86
N GLU A 15 7.19 7.07 3.08
CA GLU A 15 8.00 6.87 4.30
C GLU A 15 8.19 5.40 4.66
N GLU A 16 9.36 5.08 5.20
CA GLU A 16 9.63 3.80 5.86
C GLU A 16 9.08 3.81 7.28
N ARG A 17 8.29 2.78 7.62
CA ARG A 17 7.55 2.71 8.87
C ARG A 17 7.63 1.30 9.43
N PRO A 18 7.61 1.14 10.77
CA PRO A 18 7.60 -0.20 11.37
C PRO A 18 6.36 -0.98 10.95
N ASN A 19 6.48 -2.30 10.77
CA ASN A 19 5.39 -3.17 10.32
C ASN A 19 4.08 -2.98 11.11
N GLY A 20 4.16 -2.75 12.43
CA GLY A 20 2.97 -2.47 13.26
C GLY A 20 2.23 -1.16 12.95
N LYS A 21 2.76 -0.31 12.07
CA LYS A 21 2.16 0.94 11.59
C LYS A 21 1.79 0.89 10.11
N ILE A 22 1.98 -0.26 9.46
CA ILE A 22 1.65 -0.47 8.06
C ILE A 22 0.50 -1.46 7.97
N SER A 23 -0.40 -1.20 7.03
CA SER A 23 -1.45 -2.13 6.63
C SER A 23 -1.41 -2.33 5.13
N VAL A 24 -1.95 -3.46 4.67
CA VAL A 24 -2.00 -3.83 3.26
C VAL A 24 -3.45 -3.84 2.82
N LEU A 25 -3.76 -3.03 1.81
CA LEU A 25 -5.03 -3.10 1.10
C LEU A 25 -4.81 -3.92 -0.17
N THR A 26 -5.45 -5.09 -0.23
CA THR A 26 -5.46 -5.93 -1.43
C THR A 26 -6.67 -5.59 -2.27
N LYS A 27 -6.46 -5.26 -3.55
CA LYS A 27 -7.55 -5.05 -4.51
C LYS A 27 -7.22 -5.72 -5.85
N PRO A 28 -8.23 -6.12 -6.63
CA PRO A 28 -7.98 -6.69 -7.95
C PRO A 28 -7.26 -5.67 -8.85
N LEU A 29 -6.29 -6.16 -9.62
CA LEU A 29 -5.61 -5.39 -10.66
C LEU A 29 -6.38 -5.59 -11.97
N ILE A 30 -7.08 -4.54 -12.38
CA ILE A 30 -7.87 -4.53 -13.63
C ILE A 30 -7.00 -3.94 -14.74
N ILE A 31 -6.76 -4.71 -15.80
CA ILE A 31 -6.03 -4.31 -17.00
C ILE A 31 -6.93 -4.59 -18.20
N ASN A 32 -7.23 -3.58 -19.02
CA ASN A 32 -8.16 -3.70 -20.16
C ASN A 32 -9.53 -4.31 -19.77
N GLY A 33 -10.05 -3.98 -18.58
CA GLY A 33 -11.31 -4.51 -18.06
C GLY A 33 -11.26 -5.96 -17.54
N LEU A 34 -10.10 -6.63 -17.61
CA LEU A 34 -9.91 -7.99 -17.10
C LEU A 34 -9.12 -7.96 -15.79
N ALA A 35 -9.54 -8.76 -14.80
CA ALA A 35 -8.76 -8.98 -13.59
C ALA A 35 -7.53 -9.84 -13.93
N CYS A 36 -6.35 -9.22 -13.92
CA CYS A 36 -5.07 -9.85 -14.28
C CYS A 36 -4.25 -10.28 -13.04
N GLY A 37 -4.77 -10.02 -11.84
CA GLY A 37 -4.15 -10.39 -10.58
C GLY A 37 -4.65 -9.53 -9.41
N GLU A 38 -3.86 -9.47 -8.35
CA GLU A 38 -4.13 -8.67 -7.17
C GLU A 38 -2.97 -7.68 -6.95
N GLN A 39 -3.30 -6.47 -6.52
CA GLN A 39 -2.32 -5.48 -6.10
C GLN A 39 -2.40 -5.29 -4.59
N ASN A 40 -1.23 -5.33 -3.93
CA ASN A 40 -1.09 -5.19 -2.49
C ASN A 40 -0.52 -3.81 -2.16
N ILE A 41 -1.38 -2.91 -1.71
CA ILE A 41 -1.03 -1.52 -1.43
C ILE A 41 -0.72 -1.39 0.06
N ARG A 42 0.57 -1.24 0.40
CA ARG A 42 1.04 -0.88 1.74
C ARG A 42 0.80 0.60 2.03
N TYR A 43 0.18 0.91 3.15
CA TYR A 43 -0.08 2.28 3.59
C TYR A 43 0.06 2.44 5.12
N CYS A 44 0.30 3.67 5.57
CA CYS A 44 0.31 3.98 7.01
C CYS A 44 -1.11 3.87 7.59
N SER A 45 -1.31 2.93 8.50
CA SER A 45 -2.61 2.74 9.16
C SER A 45 -2.92 3.78 10.23
N ASP A 46 -1.90 4.48 10.73
CA ASP A 46 -2.05 5.56 11.71
C ASP A 46 -2.35 6.94 11.09
N ARG A 47 -2.37 7.05 9.74
CA ARG A 47 -2.56 8.33 9.06
C ARG A 47 -3.74 8.29 8.11
N GLN A 48 -4.78 9.04 8.43
CA GLN A 48 -6.01 9.09 7.64
C GLN A 48 -5.75 9.39 6.15
N ALA A 49 -4.86 10.34 5.85
CA ALA A 49 -4.48 10.66 4.47
C ALA A 49 -3.90 9.46 3.69
N CYS A 50 -3.14 8.58 4.36
CA CYS A 50 -2.63 7.35 3.74
C CYS A 50 -3.72 6.29 3.57
N VAL A 51 -4.68 6.24 4.51
CA VAL A 51 -5.84 5.32 4.43
C VAL A 51 -6.72 5.68 3.24
N ASP A 52 -7.06 6.96 3.08
CA ASP A 52 -7.91 7.41 1.97
C ASP A 52 -7.16 7.32 0.64
N GLY A 53 -5.89 7.75 0.61
CA GLY A 53 -5.04 7.60 -0.57
C GLY A 53 -4.88 6.15 -1.02
N ALA A 54 -4.83 5.18 -0.10
CA ALA A 54 -4.73 3.75 -0.46
C ALA A 54 -5.95 3.22 -1.20
N LYS A 55 -7.15 3.76 -0.95
CA LYS A 55 -8.37 3.35 -1.66
C LYS A 55 -8.30 3.76 -3.12
N GLU A 56 -7.86 5.00 -3.38
CA GLU A 56 -7.79 5.59 -4.72
C GLU A 56 -6.54 5.13 -5.49
N PHE A 57 -5.42 4.93 -4.80
CA PHE A 57 -4.13 4.57 -5.41
C PHE A 57 -4.21 3.25 -6.15
N SER A 58 -3.77 3.20 -7.41
CA SER A 58 -3.65 1.96 -8.18
C SER A 58 -2.29 1.93 -8.85
N PHE A 59 -1.67 0.74 -8.93
CA PHE A 59 -0.40 0.57 -9.66
C PHE A 59 -0.57 0.58 -11.17
N SER A 60 -1.80 0.44 -11.66
CA SER A 60 -2.14 0.69 -13.05
C SER A 60 -2.00 2.18 -13.35
N LYS A 61 -0.85 2.58 -13.91
CA LYS A 61 -0.76 3.84 -14.66
C LYS A 61 -1.67 3.72 -15.88
N GLU A 62 -2.64 4.61 -16.00
CA GLU A 62 -3.05 5.08 -17.32
C GLU A 62 -1.97 6.07 -17.75
N GLU A 63 -1.24 5.74 -18.83
CA GLU A 63 -0.32 6.68 -19.50
C GLU A 63 -1.11 7.74 -20.28
#